data_AF-A0A8J7VYI3-F1
#
_entry.id   AF-A0A8J7VYI3-F1
#
_cell.length_a   1.000
_cell.length_b   1.000
_cell.length_c   1.000
_cell.angle_alpha   90.00
_cell.angle_beta   90.00
_cell.angle_gamma   90.00
#
_symmetry.space_group_name_H-M   'P 1'
#
loop_
_entity.id
_entity.type
_entity.pdbx_description
1 polymer ?
#
loop_
_entity_poly.entity_id
_entity_poly.type
_entity_poly.pdbx_seq_one_letter_code
_entity_poly.pdbx_strand_id
1 'polypeptide(L)'
;LVGAAVPVAEALGLSELVIGLTVIAVGTSLPELATSLLATLRGQRDLAVGNVVGSNILNLLAVLGLTAAFAPDGLPVGRATVHFDLPVMIATAVACLPIFFTGHCIRRWEGALFLGYYVVYVAYLLLQATQHDALPAFSGTMLYFVLPLTAVTLAVTLSRSLRHRFRAR
;
A
#
# COMPACT_ATOMS: atom_id res chain seq x y z
N LEU A 1 14.97 7.67 -13.61
CA LEU A 1 14.86 7.25 -12.20
C LEU A 1 15.68 5.98 -11.95
N VAL A 2 15.31 4.81 -12.52
CA VAL A 2 16.01 3.53 -12.27
C VAL A 2 17.52 3.60 -12.60
N GLY A 3 17.90 4.00 -13.81
CA GLY A 3 19.32 4.06 -14.21
C GLY A 3 20.19 5.11 -13.51
N ALA A 4 19.60 6.02 -12.72
CA ALA A 4 20.33 7.01 -11.94
C ALA A 4 20.30 6.70 -10.43
N ALA A 5 19.24 6.07 -9.93
CA ALA A 5 19.07 5.74 -8.52
C ALA A 5 19.85 4.48 -8.11
N VAL A 6 19.93 3.47 -8.99
CA VAL A 6 20.61 2.20 -8.69
C VAL A 6 22.11 2.40 -8.44
N PRO A 7 22.89 3.08 -9.31
CA PRO A 7 24.34 3.21 -9.11
C PRO A 7 24.71 4.05 -7.88
N VAL A 8 23.91 5.08 -7.58
CA VAL A 8 24.13 5.95 -6.40
C VAL A 8 23.87 5.20 -5.11
N ALA A 9 22.83 4.37 -5.08
CA ALA A 9 22.48 3.62 -3.88
C ALA A 9 23.38 2.38 -3.68
N GLU A 10 23.86 1.75 -4.75
CA GLU A 10 24.95 0.75 -4.69
C GLU A 10 26.25 1.37 -4.15
N ALA A 11 26.59 2.59 -4.58
CA ALA A 11 27.74 3.33 -4.05
C ALA A 11 27.61 3.68 -2.55
N LEU A 12 26.39 3.70 -2.02
CA LEU A 12 26.09 3.85 -0.59
C LEU A 12 26.05 2.50 0.17
N GLY A 13 26.37 1.38 -0.50
CA GLY A 13 26.39 0.05 0.09
C GLY A 13 25.00 -0.56 0.31
N LEU A 14 23.95 -0.02 -0.32
CA LEU A 14 22.60 -0.57 -0.24
C LEU A 14 22.46 -1.71 -1.27
N SER A 15 21.84 -2.82 -0.86
CA SER A 15 21.54 -3.92 -1.77
C SER A 15 20.48 -3.51 -2.79
N GLU A 16 20.55 -4.03 -4.03
CA GLU A 16 19.53 -3.81 -5.08
C GLU A 16 18.10 -4.00 -4.59
N LEU A 17 17.91 -4.94 -3.65
CA LEU A 17 16.63 -5.25 -3.04
C LEU A 17 16.12 -4.13 -2.12
N VAL A 18 17.00 -3.52 -1.30
CA VAL A 18 16.65 -2.33 -0.50
C VAL A 18 16.37 -1.13 -1.40
N ILE A 19 17.13 -0.98 -2.49
CA ILE A 19 16.96 0.11 -3.47
C ILE A 19 15.59 0.01 -4.15
N GLY A 20 15.19 -1.19 -4.57
CA GLY A 20 13.89 -1.48 -5.16
C GLY A 20 12.73 -1.19 -4.20
N LEU A 21 12.83 -1.64 -2.95
CA LEU A 21 11.77 -1.50 -1.94
C LEU A 21 11.63 -0.08 -1.39
N THR A 22 12.69 0.74 -1.44
CA THR A 22 12.69 2.08 -0.82
C THR A 22 12.83 3.19 -1.85
N VAL A 23 14.00 3.35 -2.47
CA VAL A 23 14.30 4.50 -3.35
C VAL A 23 13.43 4.50 -4.60
N ILE A 24 13.26 3.34 -5.23
CA ILE A 24 12.45 3.24 -6.44
C ILE A 24 10.97 3.34 -6.10
N ALA A 25 10.49 2.53 -5.15
CA ALA A 25 9.07 2.51 -4.74
C ALA A 25 8.59 3.87 -4.20
N VAL A 26 9.37 4.52 -3.35
CA VAL A 26 9.06 5.87 -2.85
C VAL A 26 9.24 6.90 -3.96
N GLY A 27 10.30 6.80 -4.77
CA GLY A 27 10.59 7.71 -5.87
C GLY A 27 9.47 7.81 -6.91
N THR A 28 8.82 6.69 -7.23
CA THR A 28 7.71 6.67 -8.19
C THR A 28 6.42 7.25 -7.63
N SER A 29 6.16 7.07 -6.33
CA SER A 29 4.93 7.55 -5.69
C SER A 29 5.04 8.91 -5.00
N LEU A 30 6.25 9.45 -4.86
CA LEU A 30 6.51 10.77 -4.27
C LEU A 30 5.76 11.91 -4.98
N PRO A 31 5.74 12.00 -6.33
CA PRO A 31 4.98 13.04 -7.02
C PRO A 31 3.49 12.96 -6.69
N GLU A 32 2.94 11.75 -6.60
CA GLU A 32 1.52 11.49 -6.33
C GLU A 32 1.17 11.79 -4.87
N LEU A 33 2.06 11.46 -3.94
CA LEU A 33 1.95 11.85 -2.53
C LEU A 33 1.99 13.37 -2.38
N ALA A 34 2.88 14.04 -3.10
CA ALA A 34 2.99 15.51 -3.08
C ALA A 34 1.71 16.17 -3.63
N THR A 35 1.16 15.69 -4.75
CA THR A 35 -0.08 16.24 -5.32
C THR A 35 -1.28 15.99 -4.40
N SER A 36 -1.44 14.79 -3.85
CA SER A 36 -2.51 14.48 -2.89
C SER A 36 -2.39 15.27 -1.59
N LEU A 37 -1.17 15.49 -1.09
CA LEU A 37 -0.93 16.31 0.10
C LEU A 37 -1.30 17.78 -0.15
N LEU A 38 -0.83 18.35 -1.27
CA LEU A 38 -1.16 19.73 -1.65
C LEU A 38 -2.67 19.94 -1.86
N ALA A 39 -3.35 18.98 -2.50
CA ALA A 39 -4.80 19.00 -2.66
C ALA A 39 -5.52 18.97 -1.29
N THR A 40 -5.06 18.12 -0.37
CA THR A 40 -5.60 18.01 0.99
C THR A 40 -5.42 19.31 1.78
N LEU A 41 -4.22 19.93 1.72
CA LEU A 41 -3.93 21.21 2.37
C LEU A 41 -4.79 22.36 1.82
N ARG A 42 -5.15 22.31 0.54
CA ARG A 42 -6.07 23.25 -0.11
C ARG A 42 -7.55 22.96 0.16
N GLY A 43 -7.86 21.96 0.99
CA GLY A 43 -9.24 21.55 1.29
C GLY A 43 -9.93 20.76 0.17
N GLN A 44 -9.22 20.43 -0.91
CA GLN A 44 -9.73 19.69 -2.07
C GLN A 44 -9.62 18.17 -1.85
N ARG A 45 -10.34 17.66 -0.84
CA ARG A 45 -10.24 16.26 -0.39
C ARG A 45 -10.70 15.26 -1.45
N ASP A 46 -11.73 15.59 -2.22
CA ASP A 46 -12.21 14.73 -3.32
C ASP A 46 -11.13 14.54 -4.39
N LEU A 47 -10.38 15.60 -4.69
CA LEU A 47 -9.27 15.55 -5.65
C LEU A 47 -8.09 14.74 -5.10
N ALA A 48 -7.78 14.87 -3.81
CA ALA A 48 -6.74 14.08 -3.17
C ALA A 48 -7.05 12.57 -3.18
N VAL A 49 -8.30 12.18 -2.90
CA VAL A 49 -8.75 10.78 -2.95
C VAL A 49 -8.81 10.28 -4.40
N GLY A 50 -9.34 11.09 -5.31
CA GLY A 50 -9.38 10.78 -6.74
C GLY A 50 -7.99 10.51 -7.32
N ASN A 51 -6.97 11.28 -6.92
CA ASN A 51 -5.58 11.06 -7.33
C ASN A 51 -5.04 9.72 -6.83
N VAL A 52 -5.19 9.41 -5.52
CA VAL A 52 -4.70 8.14 -4.95
C VAL A 52 -5.38 6.92 -5.60
N VAL A 53 -6.69 7.00 -5.79
CA VAL A 53 -7.47 5.88 -6.36
C VAL A 53 -7.19 5.72 -7.84
N GLY A 54 -7.14 6.84 -8.58
CA GLY A 54 -6.83 6.87 -10.01
C GLY A 54 -5.44 6.32 -10.33
N SER A 55 -4.41 6.72 -9.58
CA SER A 55 -3.04 6.19 -9.76
C SER A 55 -2.98 4.68 -9.54
N ASN A 56 -3.66 4.13 -8.53
CA ASN A 56 -3.70 2.69 -8.29
C ASN A 56 -4.42 1.93 -9.41
N ILE A 57 -5.54 2.47 -9.91
CA ILE A 57 -6.27 1.87 -11.05
C ILE A 57 -5.39 1.87 -12.30
N LEU A 58 -4.71 2.98 -12.61
CA LEU A 58 -3.79 3.06 -13.75
C LEU A 58 -2.60 2.12 -13.60
N ASN A 59 -2.01 1.99 -12.42
CA ASN A 59 -0.91 1.06 -12.19
C ASN A 59 -1.35 -0.41 -12.40
N LEU A 60 -2.55 -0.78 -11.97
CA LEU A 60 -3.06 -2.14 -12.15
C LEU A 60 -3.51 -2.43 -13.60
N LEU A 61 -4.24 -1.52 -14.22
CA LEU A 61 -4.83 -1.77 -15.55
C LEU A 61 -3.88 -1.42 -16.68
N ALA A 62 -3.23 -0.25 -16.62
CA ALA A 62 -2.36 0.21 -17.68
C ALA A 62 -0.96 -0.37 -17.50
N VAL A 63 -0.28 -0.10 -16.38
CA VAL A 63 1.12 -0.53 -16.23
C VAL A 63 1.19 -2.06 -16.16
N LEU A 64 0.56 -2.68 -15.16
CA LEU A 64 0.60 -4.13 -14.99
C LEU A 64 -0.11 -4.87 -16.13
N GLY A 65 -1.30 -4.40 -16.55
CA GLY A 65 -2.07 -5.03 -17.62
C GLY A 65 -1.38 -4.98 -18.99
N LEU A 66 -0.81 -3.85 -19.39
CA LEU A 66 -0.02 -3.78 -20.63
C LEU A 66 1.27 -4.58 -20.51
N THR A 67 1.99 -4.49 -19.38
CA THR A 67 3.22 -5.29 -19.19
C THR A 67 2.91 -6.80 -19.30
N ALA A 68 1.80 -7.26 -18.73
CA ALA A 68 1.36 -8.64 -18.86
C ALA A 68 0.95 -9.00 -20.31
N ALA A 69 0.27 -8.10 -21.02
CA ALA A 69 -0.14 -8.32 -22.41
C ALA A 69 1.04 -8.43 -23.39
N PHE A 70 2.14 -7.72 -23.10
CA PHE A 70 3.36 -7.73 -23.92
C PHE A 70 4.45 -8.68 -23.40
N ALA A 71 4.19 -9.46 -22.33
CA ALA A 71 5.12 -10.45 -21.80
C ALA A 71 4.80 -11.85 -22.37
N PRO A 72 5.52 -12.32 -23.41
CA PRO A 72 5.20 -13.58 -24.11
C PRO A 72 5.28 -14.83 -23.21
N ASP A 73 6.18 -14.82 -22.22
CA ASP A 73 6.35 -15.92 -21.25
C ASP A 73 5.60 -15.67 -19.93
N GLY A 74 4.76 -14.63 -19.88
CA GLY A 74 4.11 -14.16 -18.66
C GLY A 74 5.03 -13.36 -17.74
N LEU A 75 4.45 -12.84 -16.66
CA LEU A 75 5.20 -12.08 -15.66
C LEU A 75 5.80 -13.04 -14.62
N PRO A 76 7.12 -12.98 -14.35
CA PRO A 76 7.71 -13.76 -13.27
C PRO A 76 7.24 -13.20 -11.93
N VAL A 77 6.28 -13.88 -11.29
CA VAL A 77 5.77 -13.51 -9.96
C VAL A 77 6.33 -14.49 -8.92
N GLY A 78 6.96 -13.94 -7.87
CA GLY A 78 7.48 -14.74 -6.76
C GLY A 78 6.37 -15.43 -5.95
N ARG A 79 6.64 -16.64 -5.44
CA ARG A 79 5.67 -17.37 -4.59
C ARG A 79 5.22 -16.59 -3.35
N ALA A 80 6.14 -15.82 -2.74
CA ALA A 80 5.82 -14.95 -1.60
C ALA A 80 4.79 -13.87 -1.98
N THR A 81 4.94 -13.27 -3.16
CA THR A 81 4.02 -12.24 -3.66
C THR A 81 2.62 -12.78 -3.90
N VAL A 82 2.49 -14.01 -4.42
CA VAL A 82 1.18 -14.63 -4.66
C VAL A 82 0.48 -14.99 -3.36
N HIS A 83 1.20 -15.57 -2.39
CA HIS A 83 0.59 -16.10 -1.17
C HIS A 83 0.46 -15.08 -0.04
N PHE A 84 1.19 -13.96 -0.09
CA PHE A 84 1.22 -12.99 1.00
C PHE A 84 0.94 -11.55 0.52
N ASP A 85 1.75 -11.02 -0.38
CA ASP A 85 1.65 -9.60 -0.77
C ASP A 85 0.32 -9.28 -1.46
N LEU A 86 -0.12 -10.13 -2.39
CA LEU A 86 -1.39 -9.97 -3.11
C LEU A 86 -2.61 -10.02 -2.18
N PRO A 87 -2.78 -11.04 -1.30
CA PRO A 87 -3.85 -11.04 -0.31
C PRO A 87 -3.87 -9.81 0.60
N VAL A 88 -2.71 -9.35 1.07
CA VAL A 88 -2.61 -8.14 1.92
C VAL A 88 -3.01 -6.89 1.15
N MET A 89 -2.58 -6.77 -0.11
CA MET A 89 -2.96 -5.67 -1.00
C MET A 89 -4.47 -5.63 -1.23
N ILE A 90 -5.10 -6.78 -1.50
CA ILE A 90 -6.56 -6.89 -1.68
C ILE A 90 -7.28 -6.54 -0.38
N ALA A 91 -6.86 -7.09 0.76
CA ALA A 91 -7.47 -6.81 2.06
C ALA A 91 -7.42 -5.30 2.39
N THR A 92 -6.29 -4.66 2.11
CA THR A 92 -6.11 -3.21 2.31
C THR A 92 -6.99 -2.40 1.37
N ALA A 93 -7.09 -2.78 0.09
CA ALA A 93 -7.99 -2.13 -0.85
C ALA A 93 -9.46 -2.20 -0.41
N VAL A 94 -9.89 -3.37 0.08
CA VAL A 94 -11.24 -3.55 0.64
C VAL A 94 -11.44 -2.73 1.92
N ALA A 95 -10.42 -2.64 2.78
CA ALA A 95 -10.46 -1.82 4.00
C ALA A 95 -10.61 -0.32 3.73
N CYS A 96 -10.15 0.12 2.56
CA CYS A 96 -10.32 1.49 2.10
C CYS A 96 -11.68 1.76 1.42
N LEU A 97 -12.45 0.73 1.02
CA LEU A 97 -13.76 0.93 0.36
C LEU A 97 -14.76 1.79 1.15
N PRO A 98 -14.87 1.69 2.50
CA PRO A 98 -15.75 2.55 3.28
C PRO A 98 -15.52 4.05 3.07
N ILE A 99 -14.31 4.47 2.68
CA ILE A 99 -13.94 5.88 2.43
C ILE A 99 -14.77 6.50 1.30
N PHE A 100 -15.14 5.70 0.29
CA PHE A 100 -16.01 6.16 -0.81
C PHE A 100 -17.45 6.38 -0.35
N PHE A 101 -17.88 5.68 0.70
CA PHE A 101 -19.24 5.81 1.24
C PHE A 101 -19.35 6.89 2.33
N THR A 102 -18.23 7.36 2.90
CA THR A 102 -18.17 8.43 3.92
C THR A 102 -17.86 9.81 3.35
N GLY A 103 -18.08 10.02 2.05
CA GLY A 103 -17.86 11.32 1.39
C GLY A 103 -16.38 11.69 1.23
N HIS A 104 -15.54 10.70 0.87
CA HIS A 104 -14.10 10.86 0.65
C HIS A 104 -13.35 11.47 1.85
N CYS A 105 -13.91 11.33 3.05
CA CYS A 105 -13.32 11.86 4.28
C CYS A 105 -12.74 10.72 5.12
N ILE A 106 -11.45 10.80 5.38
CA ILE A 106 -10.72 9.96 6.34
C ILE A 106 -10.56 10.78 7.62
N ARG A 107 -11.03 10.26 8.76
CA ARG A 107 -10.79 10.92 10.05
C ARG A 107 -9.32 10.77 10.46
N ARG A 108 -8.79 11.73 11.22
CA ARG A 108 -7.38 11.72 11.68
C ARG A 108 -6.96 10.42 12.36
N TRP A 109 -7.86 9.78 13.11
CA TRP A 109 -7.57 8.49 13.76
C TRP A 109 -7.52 7.32 12.76
N GLU A 110 -8.35 7.33 11.71
CA GLU A 110 -8.33 6.33 10.63
C GLU A 110 -7.03 6.47 9.83
N GLY A 111 -6.63 7.71 9.52
CA GLY A 111 -5.36 7.99 8.87
C GLY A 111 -4.15 7.56 9.72
N ALA A 112 -4.16 7.84 11.02
CA ALA A 112 -3.08 7.40 11.93
C ALA A 112 -2.96 5.87 12.01
N LEU A 113 -4.10 5.18 11.98
CA LEU A 113 -4.14 3.71 11.97
C LEU A 113 -3.56 3.13 10.68
N PHE A 114 -3.97 3.63 9.51
CA PHE A 114 -3.41 3.21 8.22
C PHE A 114 -1.93 3.55 8.08
N LEU A 115 -1.50 4.70 8.59
CA LEU A 115 -0.08 5.06 8.63
C LEU A 115 0.71 4.10 9.52
N GLY A 116 0.17 3.73 10.68
CA GLY A 116 0.78 2.73 11.57
C GLY A 116 0.94 1.37 10.88
N TYR A 117 -0.08 0.89 10.16
CA TYR A 117 0.03 -0.32 9.34
C TYR A 117 1.12 -0.22 8.29
N TYR A 118 1.18 0.90 7.58
CA TYR A 118 2.19 1.13 6.56
C TYR A 118 3.60 1.07 7.14
N VAL A 119 3.85 1.70 8.28
CA VAL A 119 5.16 1.66 8.96
C VAL A 119 5.52 0.22 9.37
N VAL A 120 4.59 -0.53 9.96
CA VAL A 120 4.81 -1.93 10.34
C VAL A 120 5.10 -2.80 9.11
N TYR A 121 4.38 -2.58 8.01
CA TYR A 121 4.55 -3.31 6.76
C TYR A 121 5.91 -3.02 6.11
N VAL A 122 6.31 -1.74 6.03
CA VAL A 122 7.62 -1.35 5.50
C VAL A 122 8.75 -1.91 6.38
N ALA A 123 8.60 -1.87 7.71
CA ALA A 123 9.58 -2.47 8.62
C ALA A 123 9.73 -3.98 8.38
N TYR A 124 8.62 -4.70 8.17
CA TYR A 124 8.68 -6.11 7.80
C TYR A 124 9.40 -6.34 6.47
N LEU A 125 9.05 -5.58 5.43
CA LEU A 125 9.70 -5.71 4.13
C LEU A 125 11.22 -5.46 4.25
N LEU A 126 11.63 -4.51 5.09
CA LEU A 126 13.04 -4.24 5.36
C LEU A 126 13.74 -5.42 6.09
N LEU A 127 13.07 -6.04 7.07
CA LEU A 127 13.61 -7.22 7.78
C LEU A 127 13.69 -8.46 6.88
N GLN A 128 12.69 -8.64 6.01
CA GLN A 128 12.68 -9.71 5.00
C GLN A 128 13.78 -9.49 3.97
N ALA A 129 14.00 -8.25 3.57
CA ALA A 129 15.02 -7.84 2.62
C ALA A 129 16.46 -8.07 3.10
N THR A 130 16.72 -7.92 4.39
CA THR A 130 18.05 -8.09 4.98
C THR A 130 18.41 -9.54 5.32
N GLN A 131 17.55 -10.51 4.94
CA GLN A 131 17.70 -11.94 5.26
C GLN A 131 18.04 -12.20 6.74
N HIS A 132 17.49 -11.40 7.65
CA HIS A 132 17.71 -11.59 9.08
C HIS A 132 17.08 -12.91 9.55
N ASP A 133 17.78 -13.67 10.40
CA ASP A 133 17.37 -14.99 10.94
C ASP A 133 15.99 -14.99 11.65
N ALA A 134 15.40 -13.82 11.89
CA ALA A 134 14.05 -13.65 12.43
C ALA A 134 12.91 -13.85 11.41
N LEU A 135 13.24 -14.03 10.12
CA LEU A 135 12.29 -14.21 9.00
C LEU A 135 11.18 -15.26 9.24
N PRO A 136 11.46 -16.46 9.78
CA PRO A 136 10.44 -17.47 10.06
C PRO A 136 9.49 -17.05 11.20
N ALA A 137 10.00 -16.35 12.21
CA ALA A 137 9.21 -15.86 13.35
C ALA A 137 8.31 -14.67 12.95
N PHE A 138 8.77 -13.81 12.05
CA PHE A 138 8.05 -12.61 11.64
C PHE A 138 6.95 -12.89 10.61
N SER A 139 7.15 -13.84 9.69
CA SER A 139 6.12 -14.26 8.72
C SER A 139 4.89 -14.86 9.42
N GLY A 140 5.11 -15.65 10.48
CA GLY A 140 4.04 -16.10 11.37
C GLY A 140 3.36 -14.95 12.10
N THR A 141 4.15 -14.00 12.64
CA THR A 141 3.61 -12.86 13.37
C THR A 141 2.74 -11.97 12.48
N MET A 142 3.12 -11.73 11.22
CA MET A 142 2.28 -10.95 10.30
C MET A 142 0.99 -11.66 9.90
N LEU A 143 1.02 -12.97 9.65
CA LEU A 143 -0.19 -13.76 9.38
C LEU A 143 -1.16 -13.76 10.58
N TYR A 144 -0.64 -13.80 11.82
CA TYR A 144 -1.45 -13.82 13.04
C TYR A 144 -1.80 -12.44 13.62
N PHE A 145 -1.17 -11.36 13.17
CA PHE A 145 -1.49 -10.00 13.65
C PHE A 145 -2.13 -9.13 12.57
N VAL A 146 -1.57 -9.09 11.35
CA VAL A 146 -2.03 -8.16 10.31
C VAL A 146 -3.38 -8.59 9.75
N LEU A 147 -3.60 -9.89 9.54
CA LEU A 147 -4.87 -10.45 9.06
C LEU A 147 -6.05 -10.25 10.05
N PRO A 148 -5.91 -10.56 11.35
CA PRO A 148 -6.99 -10.27 12.30
C PRO A 148 -7.11 -8.77 12.57
N LEU A 149 -6.04 -7.98 12.57
CA LEU A 149 -6.14 -6.54 12.76
C LEU A 149 -6.81 -5.87 11.54
N THR A 150 -6.53 -6.33 10.31
CA THR A 150 -7.25 -5.89 9.08
C THR A 150 -8.71 -6.34 9.09
N ALA A 151 -9.00 -7.57 9.55
CA ALA A 151 -10.38 -8.05 9.74
C ALA A 151 -11.13 -7.23 10.81
N VAL A 152 -10.48 -6.88 11.92
CA VAL A 152 -11.05 -6.04 12.99
C VAL A 152 -11.26 -4.61 12.51
N THR A 153 -10.30 -4.03 11.77
CA THR A 153 -10.49 -2.68 11.21
C THR A 153 -11.63 -2.67 10.21
N LEU A 154 -11.67 -3.62 9.28
CA LEU A 154 -12.77 -3.83 8.35
C LEU A 154 -14.10 -3.95 9.10
N ALA A 155 -14.18 -4.81 10.11
CA ALA A 155 -15.38 -4.96 10.92
C ALA A 155 -15.78 -3.65 11.59
N VAL A 156 -14.83 -2.88 12.12
CA VAL A 156 -15.09 -1.59 12.81
C VAL A 156 -15.51 -0.49 11.82
N THR A 157 -14.85 -0.32 10.67
CA THR A 157 -15.23 0.68 9.67
C THR A 157 -16.57 0.34 9.02
N LEU A 158 -16.82 -0.94 8.68
CA LEU A 158 -18.10 -1.39 8.13
C LEU A 158 -19.23 -1.21 9.16
N SER A 159 -19.00 -1.61 10.42
CA SER A 159 -19.98 -1.45 11.51
C SER A 159 -20.32 0.01 11.79
N ARG A 160 -19.33 0.90 11.76
CA ARG A 160 -19.54 2.34 11.96
C ARG A 160 -20.24 2.99 10.77
N SER A 161 -19.90 2.58 9.55
CA SER A 161 -20.59 3.02 8.32
C SER A 161 -22.07 2.62 8.33
N LEU A 162 -22.37 1.35 8.66
CA LEU A 162 -23.74 0.85 8.75
C LEU A 162 -24.54 1.53 9.87
N ARG A 163 -23.93 1.79 11.04
CA ARG A 163 -24.59 2.51 12.15
C ARG A 163 -24.89 3.98 11.80
N HIS A 164 -24.08 4.64 10.98
CA HIS A 164 -24.38 5.99 10.51
C HIS A 164 -25.57 6.01 9.54
N ARG A 165 -25.71 5.00 8.67
CA ARG A 165 -26.89 4.85 7.80
C ARG A 165 -28.19 4.62 8.59
N PHE A 166 -28.13 3.88 9.70
CA PHE A 166 -29.31 3.62 10.54
C PHE A 166 -29.75 4.80 11.41
N ARG A 167 -28.88 5.79 11.65
CA ARG A 167 -29.22 7.03 12.39
C ARG A 167 -29.66 8.19 11.50
N ALA A 168 -29.48 8.07 10.17
CA ALA A 168 -29.85 9.09 9.19
C ALA A 168 -31.17 8.79 8.45
N ARG A 169 -31.92 7.79 8.91
CA ARG A 169 -33.34 7.54 8.61
C ARG A 169 -34.14 7.75 9.89
#